data_AF-A0A818DAN4-F1
#
_entry.id   AF-A0A818DAN4-F1
#
_cell.length_a   1.000
_cell.length_b   1.000
_cell.length_c   1.000
_cell.angle_alpha   90.00
_cell.angle_beta   90.00
_cell.angle_gamma   90.00
#
_symmetry.space_group_name_H-M   'P 1'
#
loop_
_entity.id
_entity.type
_entity.pdbx_description
1 polymer ?
#
loop_
_entity_poly.entity_id
_entity_poly.type
_entity_poly.pdbx_seq_one_letter_code
_entity_poly.pdbx_strand_id
1 'polypeptide(L)'
;MAYNLILRIFILIILNIFCSYGAIGATRDQIIVANFKAQLSKARTLKQALAIYADSSVNNKHQVAMQTDLRKIEKDINSQLTDLDISKDDKLVPYVNGGCLPRITCVPVYVQQATAGGIVFPNCVEVHRCSGCCQETQFSCEPTKIDYVSFSPIVKFEHGDGSASPISTLKPFKTENHTECTCKCKLKDDACPSSAQILDHELCRCREQACFPQCQAMQRCQLLGTQDKPSCVCKRPIPGQNGAYSCQTGYQPDARCKKCTKYP
;
A
#
# COMPACT_ATOMS: atom_id res chain seq x y z
N MET A 1 19.67 -28.75 21.65
CA MET A 1 18.22 -28.45 21.75
C MET A 1 17.75 -27.31 20.84
N ALA A 2 18.60 -26.39 20.38
CA ALA A 2 18.20 -25.26 19.52
C ALA A 2 17.76 -25.65 18.07
N TYR A 3 18.28 -26.75 17.51
CA TYR A 3 17.98 -27.17 16.13
C TYR A 3 16.51 -27.60 15.94
N ASN A 4 15.90 -28.18 16.97
CA ASN A 4 14.49 -28.57 16.96
C ASN A 4 13.54 -27.37 17.00
N LEU A 5 13.98 -26.24 17.56
CA LEU A 5 13.18 -25.02 17.62
C LEU A 5 13.14 -24.31 16.26
N ILE A 6 14.29 -24.21 15.60
CA ILE A 6 14.41 -23.60 14.27
C ILE A 6 13.64 -24.42 13.22
N LEU A 7 13.71 -25.74 13.28
CA LEU A 7 12.96 -26.61 12.38
C LEU A 7 11.44 -26.52 12.59
N ARG A 8 10.98 -26.37 13.85
CA ARG A 8 9.56 -26.15 14.15
C ARG A 8 9.09 -24.79 13.65
N ILE A 9 9.91 -23.74 13.80
CA ILE A 9 9.59 -22.40 13.29
C ILE A 9 9.51 -22.42 11.76
N PHE A 10 10.44 -23.08 11.07
CA PHE A 10 10.40 -23.24 9.61
C PHE A 10 9.16 -23.99 9.12
N ILE A 11 8.77 -25.07 9.81
CA ILE A 11 7.55 -25.84 9.48
C ILE A 11 6.29 -24.98 9.68
N LEU A 12 6.22 -24.17 10.73
CA LEU A 12 5.09 -23.28 11.00
C LEU A 12 4.99 -22.12 10.00
N ILE A 13 6.12 -21.60 9.52
CA ILE A 13 6.16 -20.57 8.47
C ILE A 13 5.65 -21.16 7.14
N ILE A 14 6.09 -22.36 6.78
CA ILE A 14 5.63 -23.03 5.54
C ILE A 14 4.13 -23.39 5.63
N LEU A 15 3.64 -23.86 6.78
CA LEU A 15 2.22 -24.17 6.95
C LEU A 15 1.32 -22.92 6.90
N ASN A 16 1.78 -21.77 7.39
CA ASN A 16 1.03 -20.51 7.29
C ASN A 16 0.94 -19.99 5.86
N ILE A 17 2.00 -20.15 5.06
CA ILE A 17 1.99 -19.76 3.64
C ILE A 17 0.97 -20.59 2.84
N PHE A 18 0.75 -21.86 3.22
CA PHE A 18 -0.21 -22.76 2.58
C PHE A 18 -1.68 -22.48 2.92
N CYS A 19 -1.97 -21.80 4.04
CA CYS A 19 -3.37 -21.52 4.45
C CYS A 19 -4.00 -20.37 3.64
N SER A 20 -3.19 -19.54 2.98
CA SER A 20 -3.64 -18.36 2.22
C SER A 20 -3.85 -18.62 0.72
N TYR A 21 -3.38 -19.75 0.20
CA TYR A 21 -3.53 -20.12 -1.21
C TYR A 21 -4.52 -21.27 -1.35
N GLY A 22 -5.80 -20.91 -1.51
CA GLY A 22 -6.88 -21.82 -1.82
C GLY A 22 -6.64 -22.63 -3.10
N ALA A 23 -7.16 -23.86 -3.08
CA ALA A 23 -7.06 -24.92 -4.07
C ALA A 23 -7.15 -24.48 -5.54
N ILE A 24 -6.00 -24.42 -6.23
CA ILE A 24 -5.90 -24.47 -7.69
C ILE A 24 -4.65 -25.32 -8.01
N GLY A 25 -4.83 -26.32 -8.87
CA GLY A 25 -3.87 -27.30 -9.42
C GLY A 25 -2.43 -27.31 -8.89
N ALA A 26 -1.96 -28.48 -8.45
CA ALA A 26 -0.60 -28.69 -7.94
C ALA A 26 0.46 -28.04 -8.84
N THR A 27 0.93 -26.87 -8.43
CA THR A 27 1.95 -26.10 -9.13
C THR A 27 3.27 -26.87 -9.09
N ARG A 28 4.20 -26.55 -10.01
CA ARG A 28 5.55 -27.15 -10.06
C ARG A 28 6.25 -27.17 -8.70
N ASP A 29 5.94 -26.18 -7.86
CA ASP A 29 6.46 -26.03 -6.51
C ASP A 29 5.89 -27.06 -5.51
N GLN A 30 4.63 -27.49 -5.66
CA GLN A 30 4.06 -28.54 -4.79
C GLN A 30 4.71 -29.90 -5.02
N ILE A 31 5.10 -30.22 -6.27
CA ILE A 31 5.80 -31.47 -6.60
C ILE A 31 7.23 -31.45 -6.03
N ILE A 32 7.92 -30.31 -6.14
CA ILE A 32 9.28 -30.14 -5.57
C ILE A 32 9.24 -30.30 -4.05
N VAL A 33 8.28 -29.66 -3.37
CA VAL A 33 8.13 -29.75 -1.90
C VAL A 33 7.75 -31.17 -1.46
N ALA A 34 6.89 -31.87 -2.20
CA ALA A 34 6.54 -33.26 -1.91
C ALA A 34 7.76 -34.20 -2.04
N ASN A 35 8.56 -34.03 -3.09
CA ASN A 35 9.79 -34.80 -3.29
C ASN A 35 10.83 -34.52 -2.19
N PHE A 36 11.00 -33.26 -1.79
CA PHE A 36 11.88 -32.90 -0.67
C PHE A 36 11.42 -33.50 0.66
N LYS A 37 10.12 -33.48 0.94
CA LYS A 37 9.54 -34.12 2.14
C LYS A 37 9.79 -35.62 2.15
N ALA A 38 9.62 -36.29 1.00
CA ALA A 38 9.91 -37.71 0.87
C ALA A 38 11.39 -38.03 1.13
N GLN A 39 12.33 -37.25 0.56
CA GLN A 39 13.76 -37.45 0.80
C GLN A 39 14.16 -37.20 2.26
N LEU A 40 13.60 -36.17 2.91
CA LEU A 40 13.84 -35.90 4.33
C LEU A 40 13.30 -37.01 5.24
N SER A 41 12.15 -37.61 4.90
CA SER A 41 11.60 -38.74 5.65
C SER A 41 12.49 -40.00 5.53
N LYS A 42 13.05 -40.24 4.35
CA LYS A 42 14.00 -41.33 4.08
C LYS A 42 15.33 -41.12 4.81
N ALA A 43 15.82 -39.89 4.88
CA ALA A 43 17.03 -39.56 5.63
C ALA A 43 16.84 -39.72 7.16
N ARG A 44 15.66 -39.36 7.69
CA ARG A 44 15.34 -39.55 9.12
C ARG A 44 15.30 -41.02 9.50
N THR A 45 14.63 -41.85 8.71
CA THR A 45 14.52 -43.30 8.96
C THR A 45 15.89 -43.99 8.88
N LEU A 46 16.72 -43.65 7.89
CA LEU A 46 18.10 -44.14 7.79
C LEU A 46 18.97 -43.70 8.99
N LYS A 47 18.86 -42.44 9.45
CA LYS A 47 19.58 -41.97 10.65
C LYS A 47 19.12 -42.66 11.92
N GLN A 48 17.82 -42.89 12.09
CA GLN A 48 17.27 -43.63 13.23
C GLN A 48 17.73 -45.09 13.23
N ALA A 49 17.73 -45.74 12.06
CA ALA A 49 18.20 -47.11 11.94
C ALA A 49 19.72 -47.22 12.18
N LEU A 50 20.55 -46.26 11.72
CA LEU A 50 21.98 -46.21 12.07
C LEU A 50 22.23 -45.98 13.57
N ALA A 51 21.38 -45.21 14.24
CA ALA A 51 21.48 -45.00 15.68
C ALA A 51 21.24 -46.29 16.48
N ILE A 52 20.37 -47.18 15.99
CA ILE A 52 20.14 -48.51 16.58
C ILE A 52 21.37 -49.41 16.40
N TYR A 53 22.06 -49.32 15.26
CA TYR A 53 23.30 -50.08 15.02
C TYR A 53 24.53 -49.53 15.75
N ALA A 54 24.50 -48.28 16.23
CA ALA A 54 25.64 -47.62 16.89
C ALA A 54 26.04 -48.27 18.23
N ASP A 55 25.15 -49.03 18.86
CA ASP A 55 25.42 -49.79 20.10
C ASP A 55 26.02 -51.19 19.83
N SER A 56 26.07 -51.64 18.58
CA SER A 56 26.67 -52.92 18.21
C SER A 56 28.09 -52.74 17.65
N SER A 57 29.10 -53.27 18.35
CA SER A 57 30.54 -53.20 17.99
C SER A 57 30.92 -53.98 16.72
N VAL A 58 29.98 -54.26 15.80
CA VAL A 58 30.24 -55.02 14.58
C VAL A 58 29.93 -54.14 13.38
N ASN A 59 30.99 -53.68 12.72
CA ASN A 59 30.95 -52.87 11.50
C ASN A 59 30.44 -53.75 10.34
N ASN A 60 29.12 -53.93 10.24
CA ASN A 60 28.49 -54.78 9.25
C ASN A 60 28.35 -54.02 7.91
N LYS A 61 28.52 -54.72 6.78
CA LYS A 61 28.35 -54.17 5.42
C LYS A 61 27.04 -53.38 5.24
N HIS A 62 26.00 -53.75 5.98
CA HIS A 62 24.71 -53.04 6.02
C HIS A 62 24.80 -51.62 6.62
N GLN A 63 25.60 -51.40 7.67
CA GLN A 63 25.81 -50.07 8.26
C GLN A 63 26.54 -49.15 7.27
N VAL A 64 27.54 -49.68 6.56
CA VAL A 64 28.28 -48.94 5.53
C VAL A 64 27.40 -48.60 4.33
N ALA A 65 26.52 -49.52 3.91
CA ALA A 65 25.55 -49.27 2.84
C ALA A 65 24.57 -48.13 3.22
N MET A 66 24.02 -48.18 4.44
CA MET A 66 23.10 -47.14 4.93
C MET A 66 23.78 -45.77 5.10
N GLN A 67 25.05 -45.73 5.53
CA GLN A 67 25.81 -44.48 5.58
C GLN A 67 26.08 -43.92 4.18
N THR A 68 26.37 -44.78 3.21
CA THR A 68 26.55 -44.39 1.80
C THR A 68 25.27 -43.80 1.22
N ASP A 69 24.12 -44.42 1.49
CA ASP A 69 22.82 -43.94 1.06
C ASP A 69 22.47 -42.57 1.67
N LEU A 70 22.80 -42.36 2.95
CA LEU A 70 22.63 -41.04 3.57
C LEU A 70 23.49 -39.96 2.93
N ARG A 71 24.77 -40.26 2.64
CA ARG A 71 25.66 -39.30 1.96
C ARG A 71 25.16 -38.98 0.56
N LYS A 72 24.58 -39.95 -0.14
CA LYS A 72 23.98 -39.74 -1.46
C LYS A 72 22.76 -38.83 -1.36
N ILE A 73 21.84 -39.07 -0.41
CA ILE A 73 20.68 -38.21 -0.18
C ILE A 73 21.12 -36.79 0.21
N GLU A 74 22.14 -36.65 1.05
CA GLU A 74 22.68 -35.34 1.44
C GLU A 74 23.30 -34.59 0.25
N LYS A 75 24.01 -35.30 -0.64
CA LYS A 75 24.54 -34.72 -1.87
C LYS A 75 23.44 -34.28 -2.83
N ASP A 76 22.39 -35.08 -2.99
CA ASP A 76 21.25 -34.77 -3.86
C ASP A 76 20.47 -33.55 -3.34
N ILE A 77 20.25 -33.47 -2.01
CA ILE A 77 19.64 -32.30 -1.36
C ILE A 77 20.49 -31.05 -1.56
N ASN A 78 21.81 -31.14 -1.34
CA ASN A 78 22.71 -29.99 -1.50
C ASN A 78 22.81 -29.54 -2.96
N SER A 79 22.80 -30.47 -3.93
CA SER A 79 22.77 -30.13 -5.36
C SER A 79 21.47 -29.41 -5.76
N GLN A 80 20.33 -29.83 -5.22
CA GLN A 80 19.04 -29.17 -5.48
C GLN A 80 18.96 -27.80 -4.78
N LEU A 81 19.63 -27.63 -3.63
CA LEU A 81 19.76 -26.34 -2.97
C LEU A 81 20.69 -25.38 -3.74
N THR A 82 21.74 -25.89 -4.39
CA THR A 82 22.62 -25.04 -5.23
C THR A 82 21.91 -24.56 -6.50
N ASP A 83 20.97 -25.33 -7.06
CA ASP A 83 20.13 -24.89 -8.17
C ASP A 83 19.07 -23.84 -7.74
N LEU A 84 18.80 -23.75 -6.44
CA LEU A 84 17.93 -22.73 -5.82
C LEU A 84 18.71 -21.54 -5.25
N ASP A 85 20.04 -21.59 -5.23
CA ASP A 85 20.91 -20.46 -4.88
C ASP A 85 20.89 -19.48 -6.06
N ILE A 86 19.82 -18.68 -6.09
CA ILE A 86 19.72 -17.45 -6.85
C ILE A 86 21.01 -16.66 -6.59
N SER A 87 21.79 -16.47 -7.66
CA SER A 87 22.90 -15.52 -7.79
C SER A 87 23.15 -14.69 -6.53
N LYS A 88 24.21 -15.02 -5.80
CA LYS A 88 24.61 -14.32 -4.57
C LYS A 88 25.03 -12.86 -4.79
N ASP A 89 24.94 -12.32 -6.01
CA ASP A 89 25.38 -10.98 -6.37
C ASP A 89 24.29 -10.04 -6.91
N ASP A 90 22.99 -10.40 -6.87
CA ASP A 90 21.91 -9.43 -7.11
C ASP A 90 20.83 -9.52 -6.02
N LYS A 91 20.99 -8.72 -4.95
CA LYS A 91 19.92 -8.48 -3.96
C LYS A 91 18.81 -7.59 -4.56
N LEU A 92 18.25 -7.98 -5.68
CA LEU A 92 17.08 -7.33 -6.26
C LEU A 92 15.85 -7.83 -5.51
N VAL A 93 15.40 -7.07 -4.51
CA VAL A 93 14.08 -7.27 -3.92
C VAL A 93 13.06 -6.88 -4.99
N PRO A 94 12.09 -7.77 -5.33
CA PRO A 94 11.06 -7.44 -6.30
C PRO A 94 10.38 -6.13 -5.93
N TYR A 95 10.22 -5.24 -6.92
CA TYR A 95 9.47 -4.01 -6.72
C TYR A 95 8.01 -4.36 -6.39
N VAL A 96 7.61 -4.14 -5.14
CA VAL A 96 6.21 -4.24 -4.71
C VAL A 96 5.67 -2.81 -4.66
N ASN A 97 4.63 -2.53 -5.45
CA ASN A 97 3.97 -1.24 -5.39
C ASN A 97 3.37 -1.05 -3.98
N GLY A 98 3.77 0.03 -3.31
CA GLY A 98 3.36 0.31 -1.94
C GLY A 98 1.87 0.61 -1.77
N GLY A 99 1.14 0.87 -2.87
CA GLY A 99 -0.28 1.20 -2.88
C GLY A 99 -0.65 2.45 -2.07
N CYS A 100 -1.84 2.99 -2.28
CA CYS A 100 -2.40 4.02 -1.41
C CYS A 100 -3.40 3.38 -0.45
N LEU A 101 -3.00 3.18 0.81
CA LEU A 101 -3.85 2.52 1.82
C LEU A 101 -3.57 3.03 3.26
N PRO A 102 -4.52 2.88 4.19
CA PRO A 102 -4.30 3.24 5.58
C PRO A 102 -3.23 2.35 6.21
N ARG A 103 -2.18 2.94 6.79
CA ARG A 103 -1.14 2.23 7.53
C ARG A 103 -0.96 2.82 8.91
N ILE A 104 -0.55 1.97 9.85
CA ILE A 104 -0.22 2.39 11.21
C ILE A 104 0.95 3.38 11.16
N THR A 105 0.74 4.55 11.74
CA THR A 105 1.72 5.63 11.82
C THR A 105 1.71 6.18 13.24
N CYS A 106 2.91 6.42 13.80
CA CYS A 106 3.06 7.06 15.10
C CYS A 106 2.87 8.57 14.97
N VAL A 107 1.89 9.12 15.69
CA VAL A 107 1.60 10.55 15.73
C VAL A 107 1.97 11.10 17.11
N PRO A 108 2.76 12.18 17.19
CA PRO A 108 3.14 12.78 18.47
C PRO A 108 1.93 13.38 19.19
N VAL A 109 1.91 13.25 20.52
CA VAL A 109 0.89 13.83 21.39
C VAL A 109 1.33 15.23 21.79
N TYR A 110 0.69 16.26 21.23
CA TYR A 110 0.94 17.64 21.61
C TYR A 110 -0.01 18.07 22.74
N VAL A 111 0.55 18.39 23.91
CA VAL A 111 -0.21 18.93 25.03
C VAL A 111 0.12 20.41 25.17
N GLN A 112 -0.86 21.29 24.94
CA GLN A 112 -0.70 22.74 25.03
C GLN A 112 -0.42 23.27 26.45
N GLN A 113 -0.51 22.42 27.48
CA GLN A 113 -0.40 22.77 28.91
C GLN A 113 0.66 21.95 29.67
N ALA A 114 1.68 21.40 29.00
CA ALA A 114 2.80 20.79 29.71
C ALA A 114 3.65 21.90 30.35
N THR A 115 3.31 22.29 31.58
CA THR A 115 4.16 23.16 32.42
C THR A 115 5.56 22.58 32.53
N ALA A 116 6.57 23.45 32.51
CA ALA A 116 7.99 23.10 32.57
C ALA A 116 8.27 22.14 33.74
N GLY A 117 8.55 20.86 33.42
CA GLY A 117 8.85 19.80 34.39
C GLY A 117 7.94 18.57 34.36
N GLY A 118 6.88 18.54 33.54
CA GLY A 118 6.03 17.37 33.36
C GLY A 118 6.38 16.53 32.12
N ILE A 119 6.50 15.20 32.26
CA ILE A 119 6.63 14.24 31.17
C ILE A 119 5.24 13.72 30.79
N VAL A 120 4.85 13.90 29.52
CA VAL A 120 3.60 13.37 28.95
C VAL A 120 3.80 11.91 28.55
N PHE A 121 2.90 11.02 28.97
CA PHE A 121 2.90 9.61 28.59
C PHE A 121 1.50 9.15 28.12
N PRO A 122 1.40 8.42 27.00
CA PRO A 122 2.45 8.23 26.00
C PRO A 122 2.75 9.55 25.23
N ASN A 123 3.97 9.69 24.73
CA ASN A 123 4.39 10.85 23.93
C ASN A 123 4.00 10.75 22.45
N CYS A 124 3.62 9.55 21.99
CA CYS A 124 3.06 9.28 20.68
C CYS A 124 1.94 8.23 20.78
N VAL A 125 1.06 8.22 19.79
CA VAL A 125 0.02 7.19 19.65
C VAL A 125 0.05 6.61 18.24
N GLU A 126 -0.34 5.35 18.11
CA GLU A 126 -0.50 4.70 16.83
C GLU A 126 -1.91 4.94 16.29
N VAL A 127 -1.98 5.49 15.07
CA VAL A 127 -3.24 5.66 14.33
C VAL A 127 -3.03 5.31 12.87
N HIS A 128 -4.12 5.02 12.15
CA HIS A 128 -4.03 4.80 10.71
C HIS A 128 -3.99 6.12 9.97
N ARG A 129 -3.01 6.26 9.07
CA ARG A 129 -2.90 7.37 8.13
C ARG A 129 -2.70 6.85 6.73
N CYS A 130 -3.27 7.57 5.77
CA CYS A 130 -3.08 7.27 4.35
C CYS A 130 -1.61 7.45 4.00
N SER A 131 -1.01 6.41 3.43
CA SER A 131 0.40 6.40 3.07
C SER A 131 0.66 5.48 1.89
N GLY A 132 1.83 5.66 1.28
CA GLY A 132 2.28 4.96 0.10
C GLY A 132 2.21 5.83 -1.15
N CYS A 133 2.12 5.21 -2.33
CA CYS A 133 2.26 5.90 -3.61
C CYS A 133 1.10 5.58 -4.56
N CYS A 134 0.79 6.56 -5.42
CA CYS A 134 -0.08 6.40 -6.57
C CYS A 134 0.75 6.02 -7.79
N GLN A 135 0.09 5.50 -8.84
CA GLN A 135 0.78 5.11 -10.09
C GLN A 135 1.47 6.30 -10.75
N GLU A 136 0.82 7.46 -10.75
CA GLU A 136 1.32 8.68 -11.36
C GLU A 136 1.59 9.74 -10.28
N THR A 137 2.65 10.53 -10.45
CA THR A 137 3.13 11.50 -9.46
C THR A 137 2.21 12.72 -9.29
N GLN A 138 1.33 12.97 -10.27
CA GLN A 138 0.27 13.97 -10.22
C GLN A 138 -0.87 13.66 -9.24
N PHE A 139 -0.94 12.42 -8.74
CA PHE A 139 -1.89 12.04 -7.70
C PHE A 139 -1.24 12.03 -6.31
N SER A 140 -2.03 12.38 -5.30
CA SER A 140 -1.70 12.30 -3.88
C SER A 140 -2.55 11.23 -3.21
N CYS A 141 -1.98 10.51 -2.24
CA CYS A 141 -2.73 9.53 -1.45
C CYS A 141 -3.46 10.27 -0.32
N GLU A 142 -4.76 10.44 -0.48
CA GLU A 142 -5.60 11.24 0.40
C GLU A 142 -6.68 10.38 1.07
N PRO A 143 -7.11 10.73 2.29
CA PRO A 143 -8.24 10.04 2.92
C PRO A 143 -9.55 10.30 2.17
N THR A 144 -10.36 9.25 2.05
CA THR A 144 -11.78 9.34 1.65
C THR A 144 -12.70 9.28 2.86
N LYS A 145 -12.29 8.53 3.90
CA LYS A 145 -13.03 8.38 5.14
C LYS A 145 -12.11 8.55 6.35
N ILE A 146 -12.53 9.41 7.26
CA ILE A 146 -11.80 9.77 8.48
C ILE A 146 -12.72 9.51 9.66
N ASP A 147 -12.25 8.68 10.57
CA ASP A 147 -12.80 8.57 11.91
C ASP A 147 -11.90 9.35 12.88
N TYR A 148 -12.42 9.64 14.06
CA TYR A 148 -11.66 10.31 15.09
C TYR A 148 -11.55 9.45 16.34
N VAL A 149 -10.33 9.32 16.83
CA VAL A 149 -10.03 8.57 18.05
C VAL A 149 -9.58 9.54 19.14
N SER A 150 -10.12 9.36 20.34
CA SER A 150 -9.74 10.12 21.52
C SER A 150 -8.83 9.29 22.40
N PHE A 151 -7.74 9.92 22.85
CA PHE A 151 -6.77 9.33 23.75
C PHE A 151 -6.65 10.21 24.98
N SER A 152 -6.55 9.60 26.16
CA SER A 152 -6.38 10.31 27.43
C SER A 152 -4.92 10.19 27.88
N PRO A 153 -4.07 11.20 27.62
CA PRO A 153 -2.69 11.17 28.07
C PRO A 153 -2.61 11.43 29.58
N ILE A 154 -1.58 10.89 30.20
CA ILE A 154 -1.24 11.17 31.59
C ILE A 154 0.03 12.02 31.65
N VAL A 155 0.13 12.89 32.65
CA VAL A 155 1.36 13.62 32.95
C VAL A 155 1.92 13.08 34.26
N LYS A 156 3.21 12.78 34.22
CA LYS A 156 4.03 12.55 35.40
C LYS A 156 4.89 13.78 35.61
N PHE A 157 4.79 14.40 36.77
CA PHE A 157 5.79 15.38 37.18
C PHE A 157 7.07 14.65 37.60
N GLU A 158 8.21 15.31 37.63
CA GLU A 158 9.35 14.84 38.42
C GLU A 158 9.55 15.81 39.58
N HIS A 159 9.53 15.31 40.81
CA HIS A 159 9.93 16.09 41.97
C HIS A 159 11.46 16.15 41.98
N GLY A 160 12.02 17.34 42.20
CA GLY A 160 13.48 17.58 42.19
C GLY A 160 14.27 16.82 43.26
N ASP A 161 13.60 16.07 44.14
CA ASP A 161 14.17 15.22 45.18
C ASP A 161 14.15 13.71 44.85
N GLY A 162 13.67 13.32 43.66
CA GLY A 162 13.57 11.91 43.25
C GLY A 162 12.38 11.15 43.86
N SER A 163 11.46 11.83 44.56
CA SER A 163 10.24 11.23 45.08
C SER A 163 9.18 10.98 43.98
N ALA A 164 8.40 9.92 44.16
CA ALA A 164 7.36 9.52 43.20
C ALA A 164 6.31 10.64 43.07
N SER A 165 6.14 11.12 41.83
CA SER A 165 5.34 12.31 41.55
C SER A 165 3.86 12.02 41.34
N PRO A 166 2.97 13.00 41.58
CA PRO A 166 1.53 12.85 41.36
C PRO A 166 1.24 12.66 39.87
N ILE A 167 0.44 11.64 39.57
CA ILE A 167 -0.05 11.36 38.21
C ILE A 167 -1.32 12.19 38.01
N SER A 168 -1.29 13.12 37.05
CA SER A 168 -2.47 13.88 36.64
C SER A 168 -2.95 13.40 35.28
N THR A 169 -4.26 13.16 35.16
CA THR A 169 -4.88 12.84 33.86
C THR A 169 -5.17 14.16 33.14
N LEU A 170 -4.70 14.27 31.89
CA LEU A 170 -4.98 15.44 31.06
C LEU A 170 -6.31 15.29 30.34
N LYS A 171 -6.78 16.43 29.80
CA LYS A 171 -7.90 16.43 28.86
C LYS A 171 -7.61 15.47 27.69
N PRO A 172 -8.58 14.64 27.28
CA PRO A 172 -8.39 13.76 26.13
C PRO A 172 -8.08 14.58 24.88
N PHE A 173 -7.06 14.16 24.14
CA PHE A 173 -6.78 14.70 22.81
C PHE A 173 -7.45 13.82 21.75
N LYS A 174 -7.91 14.46 20.68
CA LYS A 174 -8.61 13.80 19.57
C LYS A 174 -7.73 13.91 18.34
N THR A 175 -7.56 12.81 17.61
CA THR A 175 -6.75 12.77 16.38
C THR A 175 -7.45 11.97 15.29
N GLU A 176 -7.07 12.25 14.05
CA GLU A 176 -7.63 11.62 12.85
C GLU A 176 -7.08 10.21 12.66
N ASN A 177 -7.99 9.29 12.35
CA ASN A 177 -7.73 7.90 12.03
C ASN A 177 -8.39 7.60 10.67
N HIS A 178 -7.56 7.46 9.64
CA HIS A 178 -8.03 7.27 8.27
C HIS A 178 -8.45 5.80 8.10
N THR A 179 -9.68 5.56 7.64
CA THR A 179 -10.19 4.20 7.43
C THR A 179 -10.21 3.79 5.96
N GLU A 180 -10.25 4.77 5.05
CA GLU A 180 -10.20 4.53 3.61
C GLU A 180 -9.37 5.63 2.93
N CYS A 181 -8.62 5.25 1.90
CA CYS A 181 -7.71 6.13 1.15
C CYS A 181 -7.92 5.95 -0.35
N THR A 182 -7.69 7.01 -1.11
CA THR A 182 -7.67 6.95 -2.57
C THR A 182 -6.66 7.92 -3.16
N CYS A 183 -6.25 7.67 -4.39
CA CYS A 183 -5.44 8.59 -5.17
C CYS A 183 -6.32 9.73 -5.69
N LYS A 184 -6.06 10.95 -5.21
CA LYS A 184 -6.75 12.18 -5.66
C LYS A 184 -5.79 13.07 -6.44
N CYS A 185 -6.32 13.79 -7.41
CA CYS A 185 -5.54 14.74 -8.18
C CYS A 185 -4.95 15.83 -7.27
N LYS A 186 -3.66 16.16 -7.45
CA LYS A 186 -2.99 17.25 -6.72
C LYS A 186 -3.40 18.63 -7.21
N LEU A 187 -3.81 18.75 -8.46
CA LEU A 187 -4.28 20.01 -9.02
C LEU A 187 -5.65 20.35 -8.41
N LYS A 188 -5.83 21.62 -8.07
CA LYS A 188 -7.13 22.18 -7.71
C LYS A 188 -7.83 22.66 -8.97
N ASP A 189 -9.15 22.79 -8.92
CA ASP A 189 -9.95 23.21 -10.09
C ASP A 189 -9.48 24.55 -10.68
N ASP A 190 -9.00 25.46 -9.83
CA ASP A 190 -8.50 26.79 -10.24
C ASP A 190 -7.02 26.80 -10.67
N ALA A 191 -6.34 25.65 -10.65
CA ALA A 191 -4.92 25.56 -10.98
C ALA A 191 -4.64 25.61 -12.49
N CYS A 192 -5.67 25.49 -13.33
CA CYS A 192 -5.49 25.56 -14.76
C CYS A 192 -5.19 27.01 -15.21
N PRO A 193 -4.11 27.23 -15.98
CA PRO A 193 -3.61 28.57 -16.28
C PRO A 193 -4.51 29.38 -17.21
N SER A 194 -5.49 28.73 -17.86
CA SER A 194 -6.41 29.38 -18.78
C SER A 194 -7.86 29.02 -18.44
N SER A 195 -8.74 30.02 -18.48
CA SER A 195 -10.18 29.86 -18.25
C SER A 195 -10.90 29.02 -19.32
N ALA A 196 -10.19 28.66 -20.39
CA ALA A 196 -10.65 27.76 -21.44
C ALA A 196 -10.27 26.30 -21.19
N GLN A 197 -9.59 25.99 -20.09
CA GLN A 197 -9.21 24.63 -19.71
C GLN A 197 -10.00 24.18 -18.48
N ILE A 198 -10.39 22.92 -18.47
CA ILE A 198 -11.03 22.25 -17.33
C ILE A 198 -10.06 21.20 -16.80
N LEU A 199 -10.00 21.08 -15.47
CA LEU A 199 -9.28 20.00 -14.83
C LEU A 199 -9.99 18.65 -15.04
N ASP A 200 -9.31 17.74 -15.73
CA ASP A 200 -9.71 16.34 -15.82
C ASP A 200 -9.18 15.61 -14.58
N HIS A 201 -10.05 15.33 -13.61
CA HIS A 201 -9.67 14.69 -12.34
C HIS A 201 -9.18 13.24 -12.50
N GLU A 202 -9.65 12.53 -13.53
CA GLU A 202 -9.27 11.13 -13.80
C GLU A 202 -7.84 11.03 -14.36
N LEU A 203 -7.42 12.04 -15.12
CA LEU A 203 -6.07 12.13 -15.69
C LEU A 203 -5.18 13.15 -14.98
N CYS A 204 -5.73 13.79 -13.93
CA CYS A 204 -5.16 14.91 -13.19
C CYS A 204 -4.37 15.90 -14.07
N ARG A 205 -5.01 16.37 -15.14
CA ARG A 205 -4.40 17.32 -16.09
C ARG A 205 -5.42 18.30 -16.61
N CYS A 206 -4.97 19.52 -16.91
CA CYS A 206 -5.79 20.49 -17.59
C CYS A 206 -6.00 20.03 -19.03
N ARG A 207 -7.27 19.88 -19.41
CA ARG A 207 -7.68 19.60 -20.78
C ARG A 207 -8.35 20.85 -21.32
N GLU A 208 -8.10 21.18 -22.57
CA GLU A 208 -8.90 22.19 -23.26
C GLU A 208 -10.38 21.82 -23.19
N GLN A 209 -11.21 22.81 -22.92
CA GLN A 209 -12.64 22.66 -22.89
C GLN A 209 -13.15 22.45 -24.33
N ALA A 210 -13.08 21.20 -24.78
CA ALA A 210 -13.78 20.77 -25.97
C ALA A 210 -15.27 21.06 -25.77
N CYS A 211 -15.95 21.57 -26.80
CA CYS A 211 -17.39 21.80 -26.75
C CYS A 211 -18.06 20.48 -26.33
N PHE A 212 -18.84 20.52 -25.25
CA PHE A 212 -19.41 19.34 -24.61
C PHE A 212 -20.02 18.37 -25.65
N PRO A 213 -19.83 17.04 -25.54
CA PRO A 213 -20.21 16.09 -26.60
C PRO A 213 -21.70 16.14 -26.95
N GLN A 214 -22.58 16.51 -26.01
CA GLN A 214 -24.01 16.73 -26.29
C GLN A 214 -24.25 17.92 -27.23
N CYS A 215 -23.47 18.99 -27.12
CA CYS A 215 -23.55 20.13 -28.02
C CYS A 215 -22.94 19.83 -29.39
N GLN A 216 -21.86 19.03 -29.46
CA GLN A 216 -21.27 18.58 -30.72
C GLN A 216 -22.23 17.62 -31.46
N ALA A 217 -22.86 16.68 -30.75
CA ALA A 217 -23.85 15.76 -31.30
C ALA A 217 -25.07 16.48 -31.87
N MET A 218 -25.49 17.59 -31.26
CA MET A 218 -26.58 18.42 -31.78
C MET A 218 -26.13 19.41 -32.88
N GLN A 219 -24.84 19.41 -33.28
CA GLN A 219 -24.21 20.43 -34.14
C GLN A 219 -24.48 21.86 -33.63
N ARG A 220 -24.58 22.05 -32.32
CA ARG A 220 -24.94 23.33 -31.69
C ARG A 220 -23.75 24.16 -31.24
N CYS A 221 -22.51 23.73 -31.50
CA CYS A 221 -21.30 24.49 -31.20
C CYS A 221 -20.33 24.52 -32.38
N GLN A 222 -19.49 25.56 -32.40
CA GLN A 222 -18.38 25.75 -33.33
C GLN A 222 -17.13 26.18 -32.53
N LEU A 223 -15.99 25.59 -32.86
CA LEU A 223 -14.70 26.06 -32.38
C LEU A 223 -14.33 27.32 -33.17
N LEU A 224 -14.13 28.42 -32.46
CA LEU A 224 -13.67 29.71 -32.99
C LEU A 224 -12.39 30.08 -32.26
N GLY A 225 -11.31 30.35 -32.99
CA GLY A 225 -10.01 30.65 -32.39
C GLY A 225 -8.87 30.13 -33.24
N THR A 226 -7.65 30.53 -32.90
CA THR A 226 -6.42 29.96 -33.47
C THR A 226 -6.16 28.59 -32.83
N GLN A 227 -5.24 27.79 -33.40
CA GLN A 227 -4.85 26.51 -32.79
C GLN A 227 -4.40 26.68 -31.33
N ASP A 228 -3.86 27.86 -30.97
CA ASP A 228 -3.36 28.16 -29.63
C ASP A 228 -4.43 28.70 -28.66
N LYS A 229 -5.63 29.05 -29.13
CA LYS A 229 -6.70 29.58 -28.28
C LYS A 229 -8.10 29.26 -28.82
N PRO A 230 -8.52 27.98 -28.82
CA PRO A 230 -9.87 27.61 -29.22
C PRO A 230 -10.89 28.13 -28.21
N SER A 231 -11.92 28.80 -28.72
CA SER A 231 -13.09 29.27 -27.97
C SER A 231 -14.33 28.55 -28.50
N CYS A 232 -15.13 27.97 -27.62
CA CYS A 232 -16.39 27.34 -28.02
C CYS A 232 -17.50 28.39 -28.10
N VAL A 233 -18.20 28.47 -29.23
CA VAL A 233 -19.35 29.36 -29.43
C VAL A 233 -20.55 28.54 -29.85
N CYS A 234 -21.72 28.86 -29.29
CA CYS A 234 -22.96 28.17 -29.63
C CYS A 234 -23.44 28.64 -31.02
N LYS A 235 -23.77 27.69 -31.91
CA LYS A 235 -24.29 27.97 -33.28
C LYS A 235 -25.74 28.46 -33.30
N ARG A 236 -26.47 28.39 -32.19
CA ARG A 236 -27.84 28.91 -32.09
C ARG A 236 -27.90 30.04 -31.07
N PRO A 237 -28.71 31.08 -31.31
CA PRO A 237 -28.97 32.14 -30.32
C PRO A 237 -29.45 31.55 -29.00
N ILE A 238 -28.96 32.12 -27.90
CA ILE A 238 -29.40 31.74 -26.55
C ILE A 238 -30.86 32.21 -26.39
N PRO A 239 -31.80 31.32 -25.98
CA PRO A 239 -33.19 31.72 -25.74
C PRO A 239 -33.27 32.89 -24.75
N GLY A 240 -33.91 33.99 -25.15
CA GLY A 240 -34.04 35.20 -24.31
C GLY A 240 -32.95 36.25 -24.49
N GLN A 241 -31.95 36.03 -25.36
CA GLN A 241 -31.07 37.10 -25.85
C GLN A 241 -31.28 37.27 -27.36
N ASN A 242 -31.61 38.49 -27.79
CA ASN A 242 -32.01 38.85 -29.16
C ASN A 242 -30.97 38.42 -30.21
N GLY A 243 -31.04 37.17 -30.70
CA GLY A 243 -30.17 36.66 -31.76
C GLY A 243 -28.68 36.54 -31.39
N ALA A 244 -28.30 36.72 -30.12
CA ALA A 244 -26.89 36.75 -29.71
C ALA A 244 -26.30 35.33 -29.61
N TYR A 245 -25.21 35.09 -30.33
CA TYR A 245 -24.38 33.89 -30.24
C TYR A 245 -23.43 33.91 -29.03
N SER A 246 -23.34 35.04 -28.33
CA SER A 246 -22.40 35.29 -27.25
C SER A 246 -23.09 35.85 -26.01
N CYS A 247 -22.52 35.54 -24.85
CA CYS A 247 -22.92 36.14 -23.58
C CYS A 247 -22.28 37.53 -23.42
N GLN A 248 -22.86 38.37 -22.58
CA GLN A 248 -22.26 39.64 -22.17
C GLN A 248 -20.89 39.41 -21.52
N THR A 249 -20.01 40.41 -21.62
CA THR A 249 -18.69 40.41 -20.96
C THR A 249 -18.86 40.07 -19.47
N GLY A 250 -18.15 39.07 -18.97
CA GLY A 250 -18.33 38.58 -17.60
C GLY A 250 -19.16 37.29 -17.47
N TYR A 251 -19.71 36.76 -18.57
CA TYR A 251 -20.56 35.58 -18.59
C TYR A 251 -20.16 34.60 -19.71
N GLN A 252 -20.40 33.31 -19.49
CA GLN A 252 -20.18 32.22 -20.45
C GLN A 252 -21.47 31.40 -20.66
N PRO A 253 -21.70 30.79 -21.84
CA PRO A 253 -22.85 29.91 -22.05
C PRO A 253 -22.81 28.69 -21.12
N ASP A 254 -23.96 28.23 -20.62
CA ASP A 254 -24.06 26.98 -19.88
C ASP A 254 -23.76 25.77 -20.78
N ALA A 255 -23.47 24.62 -20.18
CA ALA A 255 -23.09 23.40 -20.88
C ALA A 255 -24.11 22.92 -21.95
N ARG A 256 -25.34 23.47 -21.96
CA ARG A 256 -26.42 23.13 -22.88
C ARG A 256 -26.74 24.24 -23.89
N CYS A 257 -25.99 25.34 -23.93
CA CYS A 257 -26.27 26.51 -24.77
C CYS A 257 -27.72 27.03 -24.60
N LYS A 258 -28.23 27.03 -23.37
CA LYS A 258 -29.59 27.47 -23.01
C LYS A 258 -29.60 28.78 -22.21
N LYS A 259 -28.54 29.11 -21.48
CA LYS A 259 -28.45 30.33 -20.67
C LYS A 259 -27.00 30.80 -20.50
N CYS A 260 -26.80 32.05 -20.09
CA CYS A 260 -25.50 32.56 -19.68
C CYS A 260 -25.31 32.41 -18.16
N THR A 261 -24.11 32.02 -17.74
CA THR A 261 -23.68 31.92 -16.34
C THR A 261 -22.46 32.81 -16.12
N LYS A 262 -22.40 33.49 -14.97
CA LYS A 262 -21.28 34.40 -14.64
C LYS A 262 -19.96 33.62 -14.59
N TYR A 263 -18.84 34.24 -14.99
CA TYR A 263 -17.53 33.67 -14.70
C TYR A 263 -17.41 33.41 -13.19
N PRO A 264 -16.86 32.27 -12.76
CA PRO A 264 -16.40 32.12 -11.39
C PRO A 264 -15.34 33.19 -11.06
#